data_AF-A0A357KRW5-F1
#
_entry.id   AF-A0A357KRW5-F1
#
_cell.length_a   1.000
_cell.length_b   1.000
_cell.length_c   1.000
_cell.angle_alpha   90.00
_cell.angle_beta   90.00
_cell.angle_gamma   90.00
#
_symmetry.space_group_name_H-M   'P 1'
#
loop_
_entity.id
_entity.type
_entity.pdbx_description
1 polymer ?
#
loop_
_entity_poly.entity_id
_entity_poly.type
_entity_poly.pdbx_seq_one_letter_code
_entity_poly.pdbx_strand_id
1 'polypeptide(L)'
;MKRIFLDLGNTRYKWISSDELEKGRVTFRSYPETEPALDVVRSIQGQCEYAHLIIASVKGKVFDQQLSKHLSNQQLAHEWLSIGESPLIPPAYA
;
A
#
# COMPACT_ATOMS: atom_id res chain seq x y z
N MET A 1 14.82 -9.64 -4.60
CA MET A 1 13.46 -9.88 -4.06
C MET A 1 12.71 -8.56 -4.11
N LYS A 2 11.55 -8.52 -4.77
CA LYS A 2 10.78 -7.30 -4.97
C LYS A 2 9.92 -6.99 -3.73
N ARG A 3 9.92 -5.73 -3.30
CA ARG A 3 9.06 -5.19 -2.24
C ARG A 3 7.99 -4.29 -2.85
N ILE A 4 6.81 -4.29 -2.26
CA ILE A 4 5.75 -3.32 -2.59
C ILE A 4 5.63 -2.33 -1.44
N PHE A 5 5.50 -1.06 -1.77
CA PHE A 5 5.12 0.00 -0.86
C PHE A 5 3.70 0.44 -1.20
N LEU A 6 2.79 0.34 -0.25
CA LEU A 6 1.39 0.75 -0.36
C LEU A 6 1.14 1.89 0.63
N ASP A 7 0.73 3.04 0.11
CA ASP A 7 0.36 4.25 0.85
C ASP A 7 -1.17 4.38 0.91
N LEU A 8 -1.74 4.26 2.10
CA LEU A 8 -3.18 4.34 2.37
C LEU A 8 -3.55 5.74 2.88
N GLY A 9 -3.55 6.70 1.96
CA GLY A 9 -3.88 8.10 2.21
C GLY A 9 -5.37 8.39 2.46
N ASN A 10 -5.67 9.58 2.98
CA ASN A 10 -7.06 10.03 3.20
C ASN A 10 -7.81 10.46 1.92
N THR A 11 -7.10 10.66 0.81
CA THR A 11 -7.71 11.09 -0.46
C THR A 11 -7.59 10.06 -1.58
N ARG A 12 -6.57 9.21 -1.50
CA ARG A 12 -6.28 8.17 -2.49
C ARG A 12 -5.33 7.14 -1.89
N TYR A 13 -5.34 5.94 -2.46
CA TYR A 13 -4.33 4.92 -2.20
C TYR A 13 -3.35 4.85 -3.35
N LYS A 14 -2.11 4.51 -3.05
CA LYS A 14 -1.05 4.44 -4.05
C LYS A 14 -0.13 3.30 -3.75
N TRP A 15 0.46 2.72 -4.79
CA TRP A 15 1.57 1.80 -4.56
C TRP A 15 2.65 1.95 -5.61
N ILE A 16 3.82 1.46 -5.23
CA ILE A 16 4.98 1.35 -6.08
C ILE A 16 5.79 0.10 -5.68
N SER A 17 6.51 -0.49 -6.62
CA SER A 17 7.46 -1.56 -6.33
C SER A 17 8.87 -1.00 -6.14
N SER A 18 9.72 -1.71 -5.40
CA SER A 18 11.14 -1.36 -5.21
C SER A 18 11.86 -1.07 -6.54
N ASP A 19 11.62 -1.88 -7.55
CA ASP A 19 12.31 -1.78 -8.84
C ASP A 19 11.90 -0.52 -9.61
N GLU A 20 10.65 -0.09 -9.47
CA GLU A 20 10.15 1.13 -10.10
C GLU A 20 10.64 2.36 -9.35
N LEU A 21 10.75 2.26 -8.02
CA LEU A 21 11.33 3.30 -7.18
C LEU A 21 12.81 3.55 -7.53
N GLU A 22 13.58 2.49 -7.74
CA GLU A 22 14.99 2.57 -8.18
C GLU A 22 15.16 3.24 -9.55
N LYS A 23 14.14 3.18 -10.41
CA LYS A 23 14.10 3.89 -11.70
C LYS A 23 13.68 5.37 -11.57
N GLY A 24 13.57 5.88 -10.34
CA GLY A 24 13.15 7.25 -10.06
C GLY A 24 11.65 7.48 -10.20
N ARG A 25 10.83 6.42 -10.31
CA ARG A 25 9.38 6.57 -10.25
C ARG A 25 8.93 6.69 -8.80
N VAL A 26 7.81 7.36 -8.60
CA VAL A 26 7.30 7.72 -7.28
C VAL A 26 5.93 7.09 -7.00
N THR A 27 5.18 6.75 -8.05
CA THR A 27 3.94 5.96 -7.99
C THR A 27 3.90 5.03 -9.20
N PHE A 28 3.43 3.79 -9.02
CA PHE A 28 3.08 2.91 -10.14
C PHE A 28 1.60 3.05 -10.49
N ARG A 29 0.72 3.03 -9.49
CA ARG A 29 -0.72 3.23 -9.67
C ARG A 29 -1.36 3.91 -8.47
N SER A 30 -2.45 4.62 -8.76
CA SER A 30 -3.32 5.30 -7.79
C SER A 30 -4.73 4.73 -7.84
N TYR A 31 -5.39 4.69 -6.69
CA TYR A 31 -6.77 4.23 -6.50
C TYR A 31 -7.54 5.30 -5.70
N PRO A 32 -8.83 5.52 -5.96
CA PRO A 32 -9.65 6.39 -5.13
C PRO A 32 -9.77 5.81 -3.71
N GLU A 33 -9.83 6.67 -2.69
CA GLU A 33 -9.94 6.22 -1.29
C GLU A 33 -11.23 5.42 -1.01
N THR A 34 -12.27 5.66 -1.81
CA THR A 34 -13.53 4.93 -1.78
C THR A 34 -13.39 3.45 -2.19
N GLU A 35 -12.29 3.08 -2.83
CA GLU A 35 -12.04 1.68 -3.18
C GLU A 35 -11.63 0.89 -1.93
N PRO A 36 -12.19 -0.30 -1.66
CA PRO A 36 -11.78 -1.09 -0.51
C PRO A 36 -10.29 -1.42 -0.56
N ALA A 37 -9.55 -1.14 0.53
CA ALA A 37 -8.11 -1.38 0.58
C ALA A 37 -7.73 -2.86 0.32
N LEU A 38 -8.60 -3.79 0.68
CA LEU A 38 -8.40 -5.22 0.37
C LEU A 38 -8.42 -5.50 -1.14
N ASP A 39 -9.30 -4.83 -1.88
CA ASP A 39 -9.39 -4.99 -3.33
C ASP A 39 -8.19 -4.33 -4.02
N VAL A 40 -7.68 -3.23 -3.46
CA VAL A 40 -6.39 -2.65 -3.87
C VAL A 40 -5.25 -3.66 -3.68
N VAL A 41 -5.16 -4.33 -2.52
CA VAL A 41 -4.12 -5.35 -2.31
C VAL A 41 -4.23 -6.51 -3.32
N ARG A 42 -5.45 -7.01 -3.56
CA ARG A 42 -5.69 -8.07 -4.56
C ARG A 42 -5.30 -7.62 -5.97
N SER A 43 -5.61 -6.37 -6.31
CA SER A 43 -5.21 -5.74 -7.57
C SER A 43 -3.70 -5.72 -7.73
N ILE A 44 -2.95 -5.43 -6.65
CA ILE A 44 -1.48 -5.46 -6.66
C ILE A 44 -0.97 -6.89 -6.87
N GLN A 45 -1.51 -7.88 -6.15
CA GLN A 45 -1.12 -9.28 -6.31
C GLN A 45 -1.34 -9.80 -7.74
N GLY A 46 -2.41 -9.37 -8.41
CA GLY A 46 -2.68 -9.71 -9.81
C GLY A 46 -1.77 -8.99 -10.81
N GLN A 47 -1.14 -7.89 -10.42
CA GLN A 47 -0.26 -7.09 -11.28
C GLN A 47 1.22 -7.42 -11.09
N CYS A 48 1.61 -7.92 -9.93
CA CYS A 48 3.01 -8.12 -9.59
C CYS A 48 3.19 -9.21 -8.54
N GLU A 49 4.11 -10.13 -8.78
CA GLU A 49 4.65 -10.99 -7.73
C GLU A 49 5.60 -10.20 -6.83
N TYR A 50 5.46 -10.36 -5.51
CA TYR A 50 6.29 -9.69 -4.53
C TYR A 50 6.49 -10.57 -3.29
N ALA A 51 7.62 -10.39 -2.61
CA ALA A 51 7.93 -11.15 -1.40
C ALA A 51 7.37 -10.49 -0.13
N HIS A 52 7.21 -9.16 -0.14
CA HIS A 52 6.80 -8.40 1.03
C HIS A 52 6.00 -7.15 0.67
N LEU A 53 4.91 -6.90 1.42
CA LEU A 53 4.07 -5.71 1.31
C LEU A 53 4.31 -4.78 2.51
N ILE A 54 4.83 -3.59 2.26
CA ILE A 54 5.02 -2.55 3.27
C ILE A 54 3.87 -1.57 3.15
N ILE A 55 3.06 -1.44 4.20
CA ILE A 55 1.87 -0.60 4.23
C ILE A 55 2.14 0.62 5.10
N ALA A 56 2.13 1.79 4.49
CA ALA A 56 2.10 3.05 5.18
C ALA A 56 0.65 3.55 5.23
N SER A 57 0.15 3.85 6.43
CA SER A 57 -1.25 4.21 6.62
C SER A 57 -1.38 5.45 7.49
N VAL A 58 -2.21 6.39 7.01
CA VAL A 58 -2.71 7.53 7.79
C VAL A 58 -4.12 7.27 8.34
N LYS A 59 -4.62 6.03 8.19
CA LYS A 59 -5.96 5.62 8.64
C LYS A 59 -5.96 5.37 10.15
N GLY A 60 -7.17 5.25 10.70
CA GLY A 60 -7.35 4.95 12.11
C GLY A 60 -6.92 3.52 12.48
N LYS A 61 -6.47 3.34 13.72
CA LYS A 61 -6.03 2.04 14.27
C LYS A 61 -6.99 0.88 14.02
N VAL A 62 -8.30 1.12 14.09
CA VAL A 62 -9.33 0.08 13.86
C VAL A 62 -9.29 -0.41 12.42
N PHE A 63 -9.14 0.51 11.45
CA PHE A 63 -9.03 0.18 10.04
C PHE A 63 -7.78 -0.67 9.78
N ASP A 64 -6.62 -0.24 10.29
CA ASP A 64 -5.35 -0.96 10.10
C ASP A 64 -5.41 -2.37 10.68
N GLN A 65 -5.99 -2.53 11.87
CA GLN A 65 -6.19 -3.84 12.51
C GLN A 65 -7.11 -4.76 11.68
N GLN A 66 -8.20 -4.21 11.13
CA GLN A 66 -9.09 -4.98 10.27
C GLN A 66 -8.38 -5.43 9.00
N LEU A 67 -7.66 -4.53 8.32
CA LEU A 67 -6.93 -4.89 7.11
C LEU A 67 -5.84 -5.92 7.41
N SER A 68 -5.04 -5.70 8.46
CA SER A 68 -3.97 -6.62 8.86
C SER A 68 -4.50 -8.03 9.13
N LYS A 69 -5.64 -8.16 9.83
CA LYS A 69 -6.29 -9.45 10.05
C LYS A 69 -6.66 -10.16 8.74
N HIS A 70 -7.17 -9.43 7.75
CA HIS A 70 -7.49 -10.02 6.45
C HIS A 70 -6.24 -10.48 5.70
N LEU A 71 -5.15 -9.71 5.74
CA LEU A 71 -3.90 -10.05 5.09
C LEU A 71 -3.23 -11.28 5.74
N SER A 72 -3.24 -11.36 7.07
CA SER A 72 -2.76 -12.53 7.81
C SER A 72 -3.54 -13.80 7.49
N ASN A 73 -4.88 -13.71 7.37
CA ASN A 73 -5.71 -14.85 6.98
C ASN A 73 -5.39 -15.37 5.57
N GLN A 74 -4.85 -14.52 4.69
CA GLN A 74 -4.40 -14.87 3.35
C GLN A 74 -2.92 -15.25 3.29
N GLN A 75 -2.25 -15.38 4.45
CA GLN A 75 -0.83 -15.69 4.55
C GLN A 75 0.09 -14.69 3.81
N LEU A 76 -0.35 -13.43 3.69
CA LEU A 76 0.45 -12.40 3.05
C LEU A 76 1.44 -11.79 4.04
N ALA A 77 2.73 -11.90 3.72
CA ALA A 77 3.80 -11.25 4.47
C ALA A 77 3.69 -9.72 4.31
N HIS A 78 3.44 -9.03 5.41
CA HIS A 78 3.25 -7.59 5.41
C HIS A 78 3.82 -6.92 6.67
N GLU A 79 4.26 -5.68 6.49
CA GLU A 79 4.80 -4.82 7.53
C GLU A 79 4.07 -3.47 7.52
N TRP A 80 3.86 -2.89 8.70
CA TRP A 80 3.19 -1.62 8.86
C TRP A 80 4.17 -0.52 9.24
N LEU A 81 4.07 0.62 8.54
CA LEU A 81 4.73 1.86 8.88
C LEU A 81 3.66 2.87 9.34
N SER A 82 3.68 3.25 10.62
CA SER A 82 2.86 4.35 11.11
C SER A 82 3.52 5.66 10.70
N ILE A 83 2.84 6.43 9.85
CA ILE A 83 3.39 7.63 9.20
C ILE A 83 2.70 8.93 9.69
N GLY A 84 1.96 8.87 10.79
CA GLY A 84 1.17 10.00 11.29
C GLY A 84 0.16 10.46 10.24
N GLU A 85 0.02 11.78 10.05
CA GLU A 85 -0.87 12.36 9.03
C GLU A 85 -0.18 12.57 7.67
N SER A 86 1.10 12.19 7.53
CA SER A 86 1.89 12.45 6.31
C SER A 86 2.00 11.20 5.45
N PRO A 87 1.40 11.16 4.24
CA PRO A 87 1.49 10.01 3.34
C PRO A 87 2.94 9.71 2.94
N LEU A 88 3.26 8.42 2.75
CA LEU A 88 4.58 8.01 2.27
C LEU A 88 4.84 8.51 0.84
N ILE A 89 3.79 8.57 0.02
CA ILE A 89 3.85 8.98 -1.38
C ILE A 89 2.96 10.22 -1.59
N PRO A 90 3.52 11.44 -1.60
CA PRO A 90 2.72 12.67 -1.59
C PRO A 90 1.77 12.79 -2.80
N PRO A 91 0.55 13.34 -2.64
CA PRO A 91 -0.48 13.43 -3.69
C PRO A 91 -0.01 13.95 -5.04
N ALA A 92 0.93 14.90 -5.07
CA ALA A 92 1.47 15.51 -6.28
C ALA A 92 2.24 14.54 -7.21
N TYR A 93 2.57 13.36 -6.72
CA TYR A 93 3.41 12.37 -7.40
C TYR A 93 2.63 11.17 -7.98
N ALA A 94 1.32 11.31 -8.15
CA ALA A 94 0.38 10.24 -8.52
C ALA A 94 -0.45 10.53 -9.76
#